data_AF-A0A392Q1T4-F1
#
_entry.id   AF-A0A392Q1T4-F1
#
_cell.length_a   1.000
_cell.length_b   1.000
_cell.length_c   1.000
_cell.angle_alpha   90.00
_cell.angle_beta   90.00
_cell.angle_gamma   90.00
#
_symmetry.space_group_name_H-M   'P 1'
#
loop_
_entity.id
_entity.type
_entity.pdbx_description
1 polymer ?
#
loop_
_entity_poly.entity_id
_entity_poly.type
_entity_poly.pdbx_seq_one_letter_code
_entity_poly.pdbx_strand_id
1 'polypeptide(L)'
;MSYLLCALGDGHLLNFMLNTSTGELTDRKKVSLGTQPITLRTFSSKNTTHVFAASDRPTVIYSSNKKLLYSNVNLKEVSHMCPFNSAAFPD
;
A
#
# COMPACT_ATOMS: atom_id res chain seq x y z
N MET A 1 -6.95 7.08 -12.17
CA MET A 1 -7.01 7.76 -10.86
C MET A 1 -5.71 7.48 -10.17
N SER A 2 -4.97 8.54 -9.83
CA SER A 2 -3.66 8.41 -9.17
C SER A 2 -3.84 8.72 -7.70
N TYR A 3 -3.09 8.02 -6.85
CA TYR A 3 -3.14 8.18 -5.40
C TYR A 3 -1.75 8.49 -4.87
N LEU A 4 -1.69 9.34 -3.85
CA LEU A 4 -0.50 9.50 -3.01
C LEU A 4 -0.77 8.83 -1.66
N LEU A 5 0.14 7.97 -1.25
CA LEU A 5 0.10 7.27 0.03
C LEU A 5 1.25 7.79 0.91
N CYS A 6 0.95 8.11 2.16
CA CYS A 6 1.94 8.55 3.13
C CYS A 6 1.75 7.75 4.43
N ALA A 7 2.75 6.93 4.73
CA ALA A 7 2.81 6.13 5.95
C ALA A 7 3.50 6.93 7.07
N LEU A 8 2.97 6.85 8.27
CA LEU A 8 3.49 7.51 9.46
C LEU A 8 4.13 6.48 10.42
N GLY A 9 4.97 6.98 11.32
CA GLY A 9 5.66 6.16 12.33
C GLY A 9 4.76 5.59 13.43
N ASP A 10 3.52 6.06 13.51
CA ASP A 10 2.52 5.67 14.52
C ASP A 10 1.50 4.64 13.98
N GLY A 11 1.77 4.03 12.83
CA GLY A 11 0.89 3.03 12.21
C GLY A 11 -0.32 3.62 11.48
N HIS A 12 -0.37 4.94 11.27
CA HIS A 12 -1.35 5.57 10.40
C HIS A 12 -0.87 5.68 8.95
N LEU A 13 -1.83 5.52 8.05
CA LEU A 13 -1.69 5.76 6.63
C LEU A 13 -2.61 6.92 6.21
N LEU A 14 -2.03 7.93 5.59
CA LEU A 14 -2.75 8.97 4.87
C LEU A 14 -2.82 8.59 3.39
N ASN A 15 -3.98 8.75 2.78
CA ASN A 15 -4.14 8.65 1.33
C ASN A 15 -4.83 9.90 0.78
N PHE A 16 -4.44 10.28 -0.42
CA PHE A 16 -4.94 11.43 -1.14
C PHE A 16 -5.22 11.03 -2.59
N MET A 17 -6.23 11.64 -3.19
CA MET A 17 -6.34 11.67 -4.64
C MET A 17 -5.32 12.67 -5.18
N LEU A 18 -4.49 12.21 -6.13
CA LEU A 18 -3.46 13.02 -6.75
C LEU A 18 -3.90 13.38 -8.18
N ASN A 19 -3.98 14.68 -8.45
CA ASN A 19 -4.03 15.17 -9.81
C ASN A 19 -2.60 15.25 -10.36
N THR A 20 -2.22 14.35 -11.27
CA THR A 20 -0.86 14.29 -11.81
C THR A 20 -0.50 15.46 -12.72
N SER A 21 -1.49 16.20 -13.21
CA SER A 21 -1.26 17.35 -14.10
C SER A 21 -1.03 18.64 -13.31
N THR A 22 -1.75 18.84 -12.19
CA THR A 22 -1.64 20.06 -11.36
C THR A 22 -0.80 19.86 -10.09
N GLY A 23 -0.60 18.62 -9.66
CA GLY A 23 0.04 18.28 -8.39
C GLY A 23 -0.87 18.43 -7.17
N GLU A 24 -2.14 18.80 -7.36
CA GLU A 24 -3.08 18.98 -6.26
C GLU A 24 -3.46 17.67 -5.57
N LEU A 25 -3.57 17.73 -4.23
CA LEU A 25 -3.99 16.64 -3.38
C LEU A 25 -5.39 16.93 -2.83
N THR A 26 -6.34 16.03 -3.13
CA THR A 26 -7.73 16.11 -2.65
C THR A 26 -8.12 14.84 -1.91
N ASP A 27 -9.32 14.83 -1.32
CA ASP A 27 -9.91 13.65 -0.66
C ASP A 27 -8.98 12.97 0.36
N ARG A 28 -8.35 13.77 1.22
CA ARG A 28 -7.51 13.28 2.31
C ARG A 28 -8.29 12.31 3.19
N LYS A 29 -7.78 11.09 3.35
CA LYS A 29 -8.29 10.09 4.27
C LYS A 29 -7.17 9.57 5.18
N LYS A 30 -7.50 9.31 6.44
CA LYS A 30 -6.61 8.72 7.44
C LYS A 30 -7.14 7.35 7.85
N VAL A 31 -6.28 6.34 7.82
CA VAL A 31 -6.59 4.95 8.20
C VAL A 31 -5.51 4.49 9.17
N SER A 32 -5.87 3.73 10.20
CA SER A 32 -4.88 3.04 11.06
C SER A 32 -4.70 1.62 10.52
N LEU A 33 -3.46 1.27 10.18
CA LEU A 33 -3.13 -0.09 9.71
C LEU A 33 -2.44 -0.91 10.79
N GLY A 34 -1.91 -0.28 11.84
CA GLY A 34 -1.20 -0.93 12.94
C GLY A 34 -0.79 0.11 13.98
N THR A 35 0.19 -0.22 14.81
CA THR A 35 0.78 0.73 15.78
C THR A 35 2.28 0.97 15.56
N GLN A 36 2.91 0.23 14.65
CA GLN A 36 4.33 0.39 14.29
C GLN A 36 4.51 1.19 13.00
N PRO A 37 5.72 1.71 12.72
CA PRO A 37 6.02 2.40 11.46
C PRO A 37 5.74 1.52 10.23
N ILE A 38 5.06 2.10 9.24
CA ILE A 38 4.68 1.38 8.02
C ILE A 38 5.72 1.62 6.92
N THR A 39 6.24 0.56 6.31
CA THR A 39 7.02 0.62 5.06
C THR A 39 6.14 0.27 3.87
N LEU A 40 6.05 1.17 2.89
CA LEU A 40 5.26 0.97 1.67
C LEU A 40 6.11 0.42 0.53
N ARG A 41 5.64 -0.62 -0.16
CA ARG A 41 6.31 -1.22 -1.32
C ARG A 41 5.31 -1.55 -2.43
N THR A 42 5.59 -1.10 -3.64
CA THR A 42 4.78 -1.46 -4.83
C THR A 42 5.17 -2.85 -5.33
N PHE A 43 4.19 -3.64 -5.71
CA PHE A 43 4.40 -4.91 -6.42
C PHE A 43 3.29 -5.12 -7.45
N SER A 44 3.57 -5.91 -8.47
CA SER A 44 2.59 -6.31 -9.47
C SER A 44 2.11 -7.73 -9.21
N SER A 45 0.80 -7.96 -9.30
CA SER A 45 0.23 -9.30 -9.33
C SER A 45 -0.85 -9.35 -10.39
N LYS A 46 -0.87 -10.41 -11.21
CA LYS A 46 -1.83 -10.61 -12.31
C LYS A 46 -2.01 -9.36 -13.19
N ASN A 47 -0.90 -8.72 -13.56
CA ASN A 47 -0.86 -7.51 -14.38
C ASN A 47 -1.52 -6.26 -13.75
N THR A 48 -1.73 -6.27 -12.43
CA THR A 48 -2.25 -5.12 -11.67
C THR A 48 -1.26 -4.69 -10.60
N THR A 49 -1.15 -3.38 -10.38
CA THR A 49 -0.24 -2.82 -9.36
C THR A 49 -0.94 -2.74 -8.02
N HIS A 50 -0.26 -3.20 -6.98
CA HIS A 50 -0.69 -3.15 -5.59
C HIS A 50 0.40 -2.52 -4.73
N VAL A 51 0.04 -2.12 -3.51
CA VAL A 51 0.99 -1.61 -2.52
C VAL A 51 0.92 -2.48 -1.27
N PHE A 52 2.05 -3.02 -0.87
CA PHE A 52 2.22 -3.71 0.40
C PHE A 52 2.60 -2.70 1.49
N ALA A 53 1.87 -2.71 2.59
CA ALA A 53 2.15 -1.98 3.81
C ALA A 53 2.72 -2.96 4.85
N ALA A 54 4.05 -2.96 4.98
CA ALA A 54 4.79 -3.77 5.93
C ALA A 54 4.79 -3.09 7.31
N SER A 55 4.32 -3.81 8.34
CA SER A 55 4.22 -3.39 9.74
C SER A 55 3.93 -4.61 10.64
N ASP A 56 3.58 -4.35 11.90
CA ASP A 56 2.93 -5.25 12.87
C ASP A 56 1.54 -5.78 12.43
N ARG A 57 0.94 -5.15 11.42
CA ARG A 57 -0.32 -5.57 10.79
C ARG A 57 -0.20 -5.45 9.27
N PRO A 58 0.49 -6.41 8.62
CA PRO A 58 0.78 -6.35 7.20
C PRO A 58 -0.51 -6.28 6.39
N THR A 59 -0.57 -5.35 5.43
CA THR A 59 -1.78 -5.05 4.67
C THR A 59 -1.47 -4.83 3.18
N VAL A 60 -2.25 -5.42 2.30
CA VAL A 60 -2.24 -5.13 0.86
C VAL A 60 -3.27 -4.06 0.55
N ILE A 61 -2.81 -3.01 -0.13
CA ILE A 61 -3.61 -1.88 -0.59
C ILE A 61 -3.76 -2.00 -2.09
N TYR A 62 -5.01 -1.97 -2.56
CA TYR A 62 -5.33 -2.03 -3.97
C TYR A 62 -6.58 -1.21 -4.27
N SER A 63 -6.79 -0.90 -5.56
CA SER A 63 -7.99 -0.21 -6.00
C SER A 63 -8.96 -1.19 -6.66
N SER A 64 -10.23 -1.12 -6.27
CA SER A 64 -11.34 -1.79 -6.95
C SER A 64 -12.51 -0.82 -7.06
N ASN A 65 -13.16 -0.76 -8.22
CA ASN A 65 -14.28 0.15 -8.49
C ASN A 65 -13.99 1.62 -8.08
N LYS A 66 -12.79 2.12 -8.39
CA LYS A 66 -12.31 3.48 -8.06
C LYS A 66 -12.28 3.79 -6.55
N LYS A 67 -12.23 2.76 -5.69
CA LYS A 67 -12.07 2.88 -4.24
C LYS A 67 -10.84 2.11 -3.78
N LEU A 68 -10.11 2.66 -2.81
CA LEU A 68 -9.01 1.96 -2.15
C LEU A 68 -9.56 0.94 -1.15
N LEU A 69 -9.04 -0.28 -1.21
CA LEU A 69 -9.33 -1.39 -0.31
C LEU A 69 -8.04 -1.79 0.43
N TYR A 70 -8.24 -2.27 1.66
CA TYR A 70 -7.18 -2.65 2.58
C TYR A 70 -7.43 -4.09 3.03
N SER A 71 -6.62 -5.03 2.56
CA SER A 71 -6.74 -6.44 2.89
C SER A 71 -5.60 -6.87 3.80
N ASN A 72 -5.92 -7.32 5.01
CA ASN A 72 -4.93 -7.83 5.94
C ASN A 72 -4.29 -9.11 5.41
N VAL A 73 -3.01 -9.27 5.68
CA VAL A 73 -2.23 -10.46 5.32
C VAL A 73 -2.14 -11.37 6.55
N ASN A 74 -2.28 -12.68 6.35
CA ASN A 74 -2.23 -13.68 7.41
C ASN A 74 -0.79 -13.96 7.92
N LEU A 75 -0.06 -12.90 8.26
CA LEU A 75 1.27 -12.94 8.86
C LEU A 75 1.26 -12.03 10.08
N LYS A 76 2.02 -12.42 11.11
CA LYS A 76 2.05 -11.66 12.38
C LYS A 76 2.71 -10.29 12.21
N GLU A 77 3.82 -10.24 11.49
CA GLU A 77 4.62 -9.04 11.29
C GLU A 77 5.43 -9.19 10.02
N VAL A 78 5.60 -8.09 9.28
CA VAL A 78 6.50 -8.01 8.13
C VAL A 78 7.23 -6.67 8.20
N SER A 79 8.56 -6.69 8.24
CA SER A 79 9.39 -5.48 8.24
C SER A 79 9.66 -4.98 6.82
N HIS A 80 9.98 -5.90 5.90
CA HIS A 80 10.35 -5.60 4.53
C HIS A 80 9.71 -6.57 3.55
N MET A 81 9.41 -6.06 2.36
CA MET A 81 8.84 -6.82 1.25
C MET A 81 9.49 -6.34 -0.03
N CYS A 82 9.76 -7.26 -0.95
CA CYS A 82 10.12 -6.93 -2.32
C CYS A 82 9.50 -7.96 -3.28
N PRO A 83 9.13 -7.54 -4.50
CA PRO A 83 8.76 -8.49 -5.54
C PRO A 83 9.98 -9.35 -5.91
N PHE A 84 9.74 -10.62 -6.22
CA PHE A 84 10.79 -11.57 -6.59
C PHE A 84 10.31 -12.45 -7.74
N ASN A 85 10.92 -12.27 -8.91
CA ASN A 85 10.62 -13.02 -10.12
C ASN A 85 11.91 -13.62 -10.67
N SER A 86 12.09 -14.92 -10.53
CA SER A 86 13.26 -15.64 -11.03
C SER A 86 12.81 -16.86 -11.84
N ALA A 87 13.68 -17.41 -12.69
CA ALA A 87 13.31 -18.59 -13.49
C ALA A 87 12.86 -19.79 -12.64
N ALA A 88 13.41 -19.94 -11.43
CA ALA A 88 13.02 -20.98 -10.48
C ALA A 88 11.73 -20.65 -9.70
N PHE A 89 11.37 -19.37 -9.64
CA PHE A 89 10.20 -18.85 -8.91
C PHE A 89 9.55 -17.71 -9.73
N PRO A 90 8.81 -18.06 -10.79
CA PRO A 90 8.12 -17.07 -11.60
C PRO A 90 6.87 -16.51 -10.89
N ASP A 91 6.54 -15.26 -11.21
CA ASP A 91 5.33 -14.55 -10.77
C ASP A 91 4.05 -14.95 -11.56
#